data_AF-A0A420NWC9-F1
#
_entry.id   AF-A0A420NWC9-F1
#
_cell.length_a   1.000
_cell.length_b   1.000
_cell.length_c   1.000
_cell.angle_alpha   90.00
_cell.angle_beta   90.00
_cell.angle_gamma   90.00
#
_symmetry.space_group_name_H-M   'P 1'
#
loop_
_entity.id
_entity.type
_entity.pdbx_description
1 polymer ?
#
loop_
_entity_poly.entity_id
_entity_poly.type
_entity_poly.pdbx_seq_one_letter_code
_entity_poly.pdbx_strand_id
1 'polypeptide(L)'
;MKLTAIAAYALAIGSFASAFPITGNTVNCRSGPGTSYSVKRTYKKGQDVSITCQTYGTNVNGNSIWDKTSDGCYVADYFVKTGSDEFVTKKCGGSKIPGPVKNDYPYKRSCRGVDKWNYYKCQCTSFVAWRINKRLGIKFTNQYKGVNWGNANTWDDAAKKTGVAVNKKPVPGCIAQTNAGKFGHVAWVVKVSGDRVTVEEYNYRGSQKYSKRTVPKDAFNYIHVKV
;
A
#
# COMPACT_ATOMS: atom_id res chain seq x y z
N MET A 1 -24.55 18.40 -52.01
CA MET A 1 -23.88 17.53 -51.01
C MET A 1 -24.37 17.92 -49.63
N LYS A 2 -25.11 17.05 -48.94
CA LYS A 2 -25.52 17.25 -47.54
C LYS A 2 -24.37 16.77 -46.65
N LEU A 3 -23.76 17.67 -45.88
CA LEU A 3 -22.75 17.34 -44.87
C LEU A 3 -23.46 16.82 -43.62
N THR A 4 -23.39 15.52 -43.39
CA THR A 4 -23.86 14.89 -42.16
C THR A 4 -22.76 14.99 -41.09
N ALA A 5 -23.02 15.76 -40.04
CA ALA A 5 -22.18 15.79 -38.85
C ALA A 5 -22.39 14.50 -38.05
N ILE A 6 -21.35 13.67 -37.93
CA ILE A 6 -21.34 12.50 -37.05
C ILE A 6 -20.93 12.98 -35.66
N ALA A 7 -21.89 13.02 -34.74
CA ALA A 7 -21.62 13.28 -33.33
C ALA A 7 -20.90 12.07 -32.71
N ALA A 8 -19.66 12.25 -32.30
CA ALA A 8 -18.90 11.26 -31.54
C ALA A 8 -19.44 11.20 -30.11
N TYR A 9 -20.15 10.13 -29.76
CA TYR A 9 -20.47 9.82 -28.37
C TYR A 9 -19.24 9.26 -27.67
N ALA A 10 -18.59 10.09 -26.85
CA ALA A 10 -17.61 9.61 -25.88
C ALA A 10 -18.35 8.86 -24.78
N LEU A 11 -18.28 7.52 -24.78
CA LEU A 11 -18.70 6.71 -23.64
C LEU A 11 -17.71 6.94 -22.49
N ALA A 12 -18.10 7.79 -21.54
CA ALA A 12 -17.42 7.89 -20.26
C ALA A 12 -17.57 6.55 -19.53
N ILE A 13 -16.51 5.75 -19.49
CA ILE A 13 -16.44 4.52 -18.70
C ILE A 13 -16.27 4.94 -17.23
N GLY A 14 -17.38 5.34 -16.60
CA GLY A 14 -17.40 5.59 -15.17
C GLY A 14 -17.06 4.29 -14.44
N SER A 15 -16.01 4.29 -13.62
CA SER A 15 -15.87 3.25 -12.60
C SER A 15 -17.09 3.32 -11.70
N PHE A 16 -18.00 2.36 -11.82
CA PHE A 16 -19.10 2.20 -10.86
C PHE A 16 -18.49 1.87 -9.50
N ALA A 17 -18.21 2.90 -8.69
CA ALA A 17 -18.11 2.69 -7.27
C ALA A 17 -19.51 2.21 -6.85
N SER A 18 -19.62 0.95 -6.43
CA SER A 18 -20.89 0.41 -5.94
C SER A 18 -21.37 1.30 -4.80
N ALA A 19 -22.49 1.99 -5.06
CA ALA A 19 -23.20 2.81 -4.12
C ALA A 19 -24.21 1.92 -3.40
N PHE A 20 -24.20 1.96 -2.06
CA PHE A 20 -25.08 1.16 -1.22
C PHE A 20 -25.91 2.10 -0.34
N PRO A 21 -27.24 1.91 -0.26
CA PRO A 21 -28.09 2.80 0.51
C PRO A 21 -28.00 2.51 2.01
N ILE A 22 -28.04 3.58 2.81
CA ILE A 22 -28.14 3.51 4.26
C ILE A 22 -29.54 3.08 4.71
N THR A 23 -29.62 2.13 5.64
CA THR A 23 -30.89 1.57 6.14
C THR A 23 -31.39 2.23 7.43
N GLY A 24 -30.48 2.79 8.25
CA GLY A 24 -30.81 3.49 9.49
C GLY A 24 -31.21 4.96 9.31
N ASN A 25 -32.03 5.50 10.22
CA ASN A 25 -32.56 6.88 10.14
C ASN A 25 -31.46 7.96 10.16
N THR A 26 -30.51 7.82 11.09
CA THR A 26 -29.32 8.66 11.18
C THR A 26 -28.17 7.81 11.63
N VAL A 27 -27.15 7.68 10.78
CA VAL A 27 -26.06 6.73 10.98
C VAL A 27 -24.74 7.48 11.06
N ASN A 28 -23.99 7.23 12.13
CA ASN A 28 -22.70 7.85 12.37
C ASN A 28 -21.62 7.25 11.48
N CYS A 29 -20.92 8.09 10.72
CA CYS A 29 -19.69 7.74 10.06
C CYS A 29 -18.51 8.22 10.90
N ARG A 30 -17.68 7.28 11.36
CA ARG A 30 -16.70 7.48 12.43
C ARG A 30 -15.26 7.51 11.92
N SER A 31 -14.35 8.02 12.74
CA SER A 31 -12.92 8.11 12.39
C SER A 31 -12.20 6.75 12.32
N GLY A 32 -12.76 5.71 12.90
CA GLY A 32 -12.28 4.33 12.86
C GLY A 32 -13.41 3.30 12.96
N PRO A 33 -13.11 2.00 12.77
CA PRO A 33 -14.10 0.92 12.74
C PRO A 33 -14.52 0.53 14.16
N GLY A 34 -15.31 1.38 14.81
CA GLY A 34 -15.81 1.11 16.16
C GLY A 34 -16.67 2.25 16.70
N THR A 35 -17.55 1.94 17.65
CA THR A 35 -18.50 2.91 18.21
C THR A 35 -17.86 3.94 19.13
N SER A 36 -16.66 3.68 19.64
CA SER A 36 -15.87 4.61 20.47
C SER A 36 -15.13 5.69 19.66
N TYR A 37 -15.00 5.52 18.35
CA TYR A 37 -14.35 6.52 17.49
C TYR A 37 -15.22 7.76 17.29
N SER A 38 -14.58 8.92 17.20
CA SER A 38 -15.26 10.20 16.98
C SER A 38 -16.10 10.19 15.70
N VAL A 39 -17.29 10.80 15.77
CA VAL A 39 -18.17 10.98 14.62
C VAL A 39 -17.60 12.07 13.72
N LYS A 40 -17.35 11.72 12.45
CA LYS A 40 -16.90 12.67 11.43
C LYS A 40 -18.07 13.33 10.69
N ARG A 41 -19.12 12.54 10.44
CA ARG A 41 -20.38 13.00 9.83
C ARG A 41 -21.50 12.00 10.08
N THR A 42 -22.71 12.35 9.67
CA THR A 42 -23.87 11.46 9.68
C THR A 42 -24.41 11.25 8.27
N TYR A 43 -25.04 10.09 8.06
CA TYR A 43 -25.82 9.76 6.88
C TYR A 43 -27.29 9.59 7.22
N LYS A 44 -28.16 9.98 6.29
CA LYS A 44 -29.61 9.78 6.41
C LYS A 44 -30.03 8.47 5.76
N LYS A 45 -31.18 7.92 6.17
CA LYS A 45 -31.79 6.75 5.51
C LYS A 45 -31.96 7.00 4.01
N GLY A 46 -31.65 6.00 3.20
CA GLY A 46 -31.72 6.05 1.74
C GLY A 46 -30.57 6.81 1.09
N GLN A 47 -29.70 7.48 1.86
CA GLN A 47 -28.50 8.08 1.30
C GLN A 47 -27.54 7.00 0.83
N ASP A 48 -27.03 7.13 -0.39
CA ASP A 48 -26.04 6.23 -0.94
C ASP A 48 -24.63 6.52 -0.40
N VAL A 49 -23.89 5.45 -0.07
CA VAL A 49 -22.48 5.49 0.29
C VAL A 49 -21.67 4.57 -0.61
N SER A 50 -20.51 5.05 -1.06
CA SER A 50 -19.57 4.21 -1.80
C SER A 50 -18.56 3.57 -0.85
N ILE A 51 -18.49 2.23 -0.85
CA ILE A 51 -17.57 1.48 0.02
C ILE A 51 -16.21 1.30 -0.67
N THR A 52 -15.14 1.76 -0.01
CA THR A 52 -13.76 1.67 -0.53
C THR A 52 -13.02 0.43 -0.05
N CYS A 53 -13.36 -0.08 1.14
CA CYS A 53 -12.86 -1.32 1.73
C CYS A 53 -13.69 -1.67 2.98
N GLN A 54 -13.53 -2.89 3.50
CA GLN A 54 -14.22 -3.37 4.71
C GLN A 54 -13.26 -3.89 5.79
N THR A 55 -13.58 -3.75 7.07
CA THR A 55 -12.76 -4.31 8.15
C THR A 55 -13.62 -4.79 9.30
N TYR A 56 -13.02 -5.54 10.21
CA TYR A 56 -13.66 -5.82 11.48
C TYR A 56 -13.51 -4.63 12.44
N GLY A 57 -14.49 -4.48 13.31
CA GLY A 57 -14.57 -3.44 14.33
C GLY A 57 -15.49 -3.84 15.48
N THR A 58 -15.96 -2.86 16.26
CA THR A 58 -16.93 -3.10 17.34
C THR A 58 -18.19 -3.78 16.78
N ASN A 59 -18.69 -4.82 17.46
CA ASN A 59 -19.93 -5.48 17.07
C ASN A 59 -21.13 -4.52 17.22
N VAL A 60 -21.91 -4.37 16.16
CA VAL A 60 -23.15 -3.61 16.12
C VAL A 60 -24.27 -4.57 15.73
N ASN A 61 -25.11 -4.90 16.71
CA ASN A 61 -26.26 -5.78 16.55
C ASN A 61 -25.94 -7.13 15.85
N GLY A 62 -24.86 -7.78 16.27
CA GLY A 62 -24.43 -9.06 15.72
C GLY A 62 -23.45 -8.96 14.54
N ASN A 63 -23.37 -7.81 13.86
CA ASN A 63 -22.48 -7.60 12.73
C ASN A 63 -21.19 -6.85 13.18
N SER A 64 -20.02 -7.38 12.83
CA SER A 64 -18.71 -6.80 13.18
C SER A 64 -17.99 -6.15 12.00
N ILE A 65 -18.63 -6.09 10.84
CA ILE A 65 -18.10 -5.52 9.60
C ILE A 65 -18.31 -4.00 9.63
N TRP A 66 -17.28 -3.28 9.20
CA TRP A 66 -17.26 -1.83 9.09
C TRP A 66 -16.77 -1.42 7.71
N ASP A 67 -17.56 -0.59 7.05
CA ASP A 67 -17.33 -0.07 5.71
C ASP A 67 -16.59 1.24 5.76
N LYS A 68 -15.42 1.30 5.13
CA LYS A 68 -14.77 2.59 4.89
C LYS A 68 -15.40 3.24 3.67
N THR A 69 -16.09 4.34 3.86
CA THR A 69 -16.73 5.07 2.75
C THR A 69 -15.73 5.94 1.99
N SER A 70 -16.12 6.39 0.80
CA SER A 70 -15.38 7.39 0.01
C SER A 70 -15.20 8.73 0.75
N ASP A 71 -16.02 9.01 1.75
CA ASP A 71 -15.89 10.18 2.64
C ASP A 71 -14.77 10.03 3.69
N GLY A 72 -14.02 8.92 3.66
CA GLY A 72 -12.85 8.73 4.54
C GLY A 72 -13.19 8.48 6.00
N CYS A 73 -14.38 7.94 6.26
CA CYS A 73 -14.88 7.54 7.57
C CYS A 73 -15.44 6.11 7.50
N TYR A 74 -15.77 5.53 8.65
CA TYR A 74 -16.24 4.14 8.77
C TYR A 74 -17.68 4.11 9.27
N VAL A 75 -18.52 3.33 8.61
CA VAL A 75 -19.90 3.03 9.03
C VAL A 75 -20.03 1.55 9.34
N ALA A 76 -20.85 1.19 10.32
CA ALA A 76 -21.13 -0.23 10.58
C ALA A 76 -21.97 -0.80 9.43
N ASP A 77 -21.54 -1.92 8.88
CA ASP A 77 -22.16 -2.59 7.73
C ASP A 77 -23.61 -3.00 8.00
N TYR A 78 -23.95 -3.24 9.28
CA TYR A 78 -25.35 -3.40 9.74
C TYR A 78 -26.32 -2.32 9.21
N PHE A 79 -25.83 -1.10 8.99
CA PHE A 79 -26.64 0.02 8.52
C PHE A 79 -26.52 0.30 7.01
N VAL A 80 -25.84 -0.56 6.26
CA VAL A 80 -25.59 -0.41 4.83
C VAL A 80 -26.19 -1.60 4.10
N LYS A 81 -27.02 -1.37 3.08
CA LYS A 81 -27.64 -2.46 2.32
C LYS A 81 -26.66 -3.05 1.30
N THR A 82 -25.67 -3.79 1.78
CA THR A 82 -24.65 -4.47 0.96
C THR A 82 -25.17 -5.76 0.31
N GLY A 83 -26.16 -6.41 0.94
CA GLY A 83 -26.75 -7.66 0.46
C GLY A 83 -25.93 -8.91 0.81
N SER A 84 -24.97 -8.81 1.74
CA SER A 84 -24.15 -9.92 2.21
C SER A 84 -23.81 -9.74 3.68
N ASP A 85 -23.74 -10.84 4.45
CA ASP A 85 -23.17 -10.88 5.81
C ASP A 85 -21.64 -11.10 5.79
N GLU A 86 -21.04 -11.07 4.60
CA GLU A 86 -19.60 -11.14 4.37
C GLU A 86 -19.08 -9.85 3.72
N PHE A 87 -17.78 -9.78 3.49
CA PHE A 87 -17.21 -8.63 2.78
C PHE A 87 -17.62 -8.62 1.31
N VAL A 88 -18.28 -7.56 0.88
CA VAL A 88 -18.59 -7.25 -0.53
C VAL A 88 -17.43 -6.57 -1.27
N THR A 89 -16.37 -6.19 -0.58
CA THR A 89 -15.16 -5.60 -1.18
C THR A 89 -13.88 -6.01 -0.43
N LYS A 90 -12.73 -5.51 -0.88
CA LYS A 90 -11.42 -5.80 -0.27
C LYS A 90 -11.37 -5.36 1.20
N LYS A 91 -10.60 -6.08 2.02
CA LYS A 91 -10.33 -5.68 3.41
C LYS A 91 -9.61 -4.32 3.49
N CYS A 92 -9.95 -3.47 4.46
CA CYS A 92 -9.22 -2.23 4.76
C CYS A 92 -7.82 -2.55 5.29
N GLY A 93 -6.88 -1.72 4.89
CA GLY A 93 -5.46 -2.11 4.87
C GLY A 93 -5.17 -2.81 3.55
N GLY A 94 -4.91 -2.00 2.51
CA GLY A 94 -4.52 -2.51 1.20
C GLY A 94 -3.28 -3.41 1.30
N SER A 95 -3.17 -4.38 0.38
CA SER A 95 -2.11 -5.39 0.26
C SER A 95 -1.51 -5.83 1.60
N LYS A 96 -1.94 -6.97 2.18
CA LYS A 96 -1.31 -7.61 3.36
C LYS A 96 0.19 -7.30 3.37
N ILE A 97 0.68 -6.41 4.23
CA ILE A 97 2.10 -6.07 4.28
C ILE A 97 2.78 -7.28 4.93
N PRO A 98 3.85 -7.84 4.34
CA PRO A 98 4.74 -7.31 3.30
C PRO A 98 4.36 -7.63 1.85
N GLY A 99 3.30 -8.39 1.64
CA GLY A 99 2.80 -8.85 0.35
C GLY A 99 3.19 -10.29 0.06
N PRO A 100 2.61 -10.91 -1.00
CA PRO A 100 3.05 -12.23 -1.45
C PRO A 100 4.53 -12.20 -1.84
N VAL A 101 5.24 -13.24 -1.40
CA VAL A 101 6.66 -13.45 -1.67
C VAL A 101 6.82 -14.12 -3.04
N LYS A 102 7.01 -13.31 -4.09
CA LYS A 102 7.17 -13.76 -5.48
C LYS A 102 7.85 -12.69 -6.33
N ASN A 103 8.43 -13.10 -7.45
CA ASN A 103 8.93 -12.15 -8.46
C ASN A 103 7.81 -11.63 -9.36
N ASP A 104 6.99 -10.74 -8.82
CA ASP A 104 5.95 -9.98 -9.52
C ASP A 104 6.39 -8.56 -9.91
N TYR A 105 7.71 -8.30 -9.91
CA TYR A 105 8.28 -7.02 -10.32
C TYR A 105 8.02 -6.77 -11.82
N PRO A 106 7.45 -5.62 -12.21
CA PRO A 106 6.99 -5.37 -13.58
C PRO A 106 8.12 -5.36 -14.62
N TYR A 107 9.34 -4.97 -14.22
CA TYR A 107 10.48 -4.89 -15.13
C TYR A 107 11.39 -6.12 -15.11
N LYS A 108 10.97 -7.24 -14.50
CA LYS A 108 11.80 -8.47 -14.35
C LYS A 108 12.36 -9.06 -15.66
N ARG A 109 11.79 -8.69 -16.81
CA ARG A 109 12.23 -9.10 -18.17
C ARG A 109 12.68 -7.92 -19.04
N SER A 110 12.77 -6.70 -18.50
CA SER A 110 13.12 -5.48 -19.23
C SER A 110 14.00 -4.58 -18.37
N CYS A 111 15.27 -4.95 -18.25
CA CYS A 111 16.22 -4.31 -17.32
C CYS A 111 16.94 -3.08 -17.90
N ARG A 112 16.59 -2.63 -19.11
CA ARG A 112 17.24 -1.47 -19.75
C ARG A 112 16.58 -0.16 -19.31
N GLY A 113 17.43 0.81 -18.96
CA GLY A 113 17.04 2.18 -18.66
C GLY A 113 16.49 2.40 -17.24
N VAL A 114 15.93 3.59 -17.05
CA VAL A 114 15.37 4.06 -15.78
C VAL A 114 13.86 3.77 -15.74
N ASP A 115 13.34 3.41 -14.57
CA ASP A 115 11.92 3.20 -14.31
C ASP A 115 11.18 4.51 -13.98
N LYS A 116 9.87 4.41 -13.80
CA LYS A 116 9.02 5.57 -13.46
C LYS A 116 9.27 6.15 -12.06
N TRP A 117 10.05 5.49 -11.21
CA TRP A 117 10.44 5.98 -9.88
C TRP A 117 11.85 6.59 -9.89
N ASN A 118 12.44 6.77 -11.07
CA ASN A 118 13.79 7.32 -11.29
C ASN A 118 14.91 6.42 -10.74
N TYR A 119 14.74 5.10 -10.78
CA TYR A 119 15.78 4.11 -10.51
C TYR A 119 16.09 3.25 -11.73
N TYR A 120 17.33 2.77 -11.86
CA TYR A 120 17.68 1.82 -12.91
C TYR A 120 16.93 0.49 -12.73
N LYS A 121 16.27 0.02 -13.78
CA LYS A 121 15.45 -1.19 -13.74
C LYS A 121 16.29 -2.41 -13.34
N CYS A 122 15.63 -3.34 -12.66
CA CYS A 122 16.24 -4.57 -12.13
C CYS A 122 17.39 -4.35 -11.13
N GLN A 123 17.57 -3.14 -10.60
CA GLN A 123 18.43 -2.89 -9.44
C GLN A 123 17.65 -3.08 -8.13
N CYS A 124 18.38 -3.26 -7.03
CA CYS A 124 17.80 -3.44 -5.71
C CYS A 124 16.90 -2.24 -5.30
N THR A 125 17.35 -1.01 -5.55
CA THR A 125 16.61 0.23 -5.28
C THR A 125 15.31 0.31 -6.07
N SER A 126 15.34 -0.01 -7.36
CA SER A 126 14.15 -0.04 -8.22
C SER A 126 13.12 -1.07 -7.74
N PHE A 127 13.56 -2.29 -7.40
CA PHE A 127 12.68 -3.33 -6.88
C PHE A 127 12.01 -2.90 -5.56
N VAL A 128 12.79 -2.35 -4.63
CA VAL A 128 12.28 -1.91 -3.32
C VAL A 128 11.39 -0.68 -3.46
N ALA A 129 11.73 0.29 -4.32
CA ALA A 129 10.87 1.43 -4.64
C ALA A 129 9.51 0.97 -5.15
N TRP A 130 9.48 -0.02 -6.04
CA TRP A 130 8.23 -0.63 -6.49
C TRP A 130 7.46 -1.31 -5.35
N ARG A 131 8.13 -2.08 -4.47
CA ARG A 131 7.49 -2.71 -3.30
C ARG A 131 6.83 -1.67 -2.39
N ILE A 132 7.53 -0.58 -2.08
CA ILE A 132 6.98 0.56 -1.30
C ILE A 132 5.71 1.09 -1.96
N ASN A 133 5.78 1.44 -3.25
CA ASN A 133 4.63 1.99 -3.96
C ASN A 133 3.44 1.01 -4.01
N LYS A 134 3.71 -0.26 -4.35
CA LYS A 134 2.67 -1.27 -4.58
C LYS A 134 2.04 -1.76 -3.27
N ARG A 135 2.83 -1.93 -2.21
CA ARG A 135 2.39 -2.54 -0.94
C ARG A 135 1.93 -1.49 0.07
N LEU A 136 2.62 -0.35 0.15
CA LEU A 136 2.31 0.68 1.13
C LEU A 136 1.37 1.77 0.59
N GLY A 137 1.20 1.85 -0.74
CA GLY A 137 0.39 2.89 -1.38
C GLY A 137 1.02 4.27 -1.28
N ILE A 138 2.35 4.35 -1.19
CA ILE A 138 3.11 5.61 -1.08
C ILE A 138 3.62 5.99 -2.47
N LYS A 139 3.55 7.27 -2.83
CA LYS A 139 4.19 7.82 -4.03
C LYS A 139 5.70 8.01 -3.80
N PHE A 140 6.42 6.90 -3.64
CA PHE A 140 7.86 6.91 -3.38
C PHE A 140 8.62 6.94 -4.71
N THR A 141 9.57 7.85 -4.86
CA THR A 141 10.47 7.94 -6.01
C THR A 141 11.88 8.22 -5.49
N ASN A 142 12.86 8.27 -6.40
CA ASN A 142 14.21 8.71 -6.04
C ASN A 142 14.26 10.18 -5.56
N GLN A 143 13.14 10.91 -5.64
CA GLN A 143 12.94 12.24 -5.08
C GLN A 143 11.76 12.21 -4.10
N TYR A 144 11.95 11.60 -2.93
CA TYR A 144 10.89 11.44 -1.95
C TYR A 144 10.98 12.50 -0.85
N LYS A 145 9.87 13.20 -0.59
CA LYS A 145 9.76 14.31 0.37
C LYS A 145 10.84 15.40 0.17
N GLY A 146 11.13 15.74 -1.09
CA GLY A 146 12.08 16.80 -1.45
C GLY A 146 13.56 16.43 -1.31
N VAL A 147 13.88 15.16 -1.02
CA VAL A 147 15.27 14.67 -0.89
C VAL A 147 15.55 13.62 -1.95
N ASN A 148 16.74 13.69 -2.54
CA ASN A 148 17.24 12.65 -3.43
C ASN A 148 17.72 11.44 -2.60
N TRP A 149 17.11 10.27 -2.79
CA TRP A 149 17.44 9.06 -2.01
C TRP A 149 18.65 8.30 -2.56
N GLY A 150 18.95 8.44 -3.85
CA GLY A 150 20.16 7.94 -4.48
C GLY A 150 20.36 6.42 -4.43
N ASN A 151 21.62 6.01 -4.32
CA ASN A 151 22.03 4.62 -4.23
C ASN A 151 21.60 3.99 -2.90
N ALA A 152 21.63 2.67 -2.80
CA ALA A 152 21.17 1.98 -1.60
C ALA A 152 21.94 2.39 -0.32
N ASN A 153 23.23 2.71 -0.41
CA ASN A 153 24.05 3.22 0.70
C ASN A 153 23.74 4.66 1.13
N THR A 154 22.85 5.38 0.43
CA THR A 154 22.43 6.73 0.83
C THR A 154 20.99 6.76 1.36
N TRP A 155 20.27 5.63 1.32
CA TRP A 155 18.86 5.57 1.70
C TRP A 155 18.62 5.81 3.20
N ASP A 156 19.50 5.37 4.08
CA ASP A 156 19.37 5.60 5.51
C ASP A 156 19.55 7.09 5.87
N ASP A 157 20.50 7.77 5.25
CA ASP A 157 20.70 9.21 5.44
C ASP A 157 19.56 10.04 4.82
N ALA A 158 19.07 9.66 3.64
CA ALA A 158 17.90 10.30 3.05
C ALA A 158 16.62 10.05 3.86
N ALA A 159 16.47 8.86 4.44
CA ALA A 159 15.36 8.53 5.34
C ALA A 159 15.38 9.45 6.58
N LYS A 160 16.53 9.58 7.25
CA LYS A 160 16.69 10.49 8.40
C LYS A 160 16.34 11.93 8.03
N LYS A 161 16.85 12.44 6.89
CA LYS A 161 16.56 13.80 6.39
C LYS A 161 15.08 14.05 6.10
N THR A 162 14.33 13.00 5.78
CA THR A 162 12.89 13.09 5.46
C THR A 162 11.97 12.71 6.63
N GLY A 163 12.54 12.60 7.84
CA GLY A 163 11.83 12.23 9.07
C GLY A 163 11.34 10.78 9.10
N VAL A 164 11.90 9.90 8.27
CA VAL A 164 11.61 8.47 8.27
C VAL A 164 12.51 7.78 9.29
N ALA A 165 11.93 6.96 10.16
CA ALA A 165 12.70 6.28 11.20
C ALA A 165 13.67 5.25 10.58
N VAL A 166 14.88 5.21 11.12
CA VAL A 166 15.92 4.21 10.81
C VAL A 166 16.43 3.61 12.11
N ASN A 167 16.36 2.28 12.26
CA ASN A 167 16.79 1.60 13.49
C ASN A 167 17.19 0.13 13.22
N LYS A 168 17.47 -0.63 14.28
CA LYS A 168 17.82 -2.07 14.23
C LYS A 168 16.63 -3.02 14.47
N LYS A 169 15.40 -2.52 14.43
CA LYS A 169 14.17 -3.30 14.71
C LYS A 169 13.45 -3.62 13.40
N PRO A 170 13.61 -4.83 12.83
CA PRO A 170 12.91 -5.19 11.60
C PRO A 170 11.41 -5.36 11.83
N VAL A 171 10.62 -4.90 10.87
CA VAL A 171 9.17 -5.17 10.77
C VAL A 171 8.86 -5.66 9.36
N PRO A 172 8.02 -6.69 9.17
CA PRO A 172 7.56 -7.05 7.83
C PRO A 172 7.04 -5.83 7.07
N GLY A 173 7.61 -5.56 5.89
CA GLY A 173 7.30 -4.41 5.05
C GLY A 173 8.18 -3.18 5.25
N CYS A 174 9.14 -3.23 6.17
CA CYS A 174 10.22 -2.24 6.21
C CYS A 174 11.30 -2.59 5.17
N ILE A 175 12.23 -1.66 4.98
CA ILE A 175 13.35 -1.82 4.06
C ILE A 175 14.56 -2.26 4.88
N ALA A 176 15.14 -3.41 4.53
CA ALA A 176 16.45 -3.80 5.01
C ALA A 176 17.50 -3.08 4.16
N GLN A 177 18.43 -2.37 4.79
CA GLN A 177 19.40 -1.51 4.13
C GLN A 177 20.81 -1.74 4.70
N THR A 178 21.83 -1.68 3.85
CA THR A 178 23.24 -1.70 4.27
C THR A 178 24.08 -0.79 3.38
N ASN A 179 25.10 -0.17 3.98
CA ASN A 179 26.10 0.64 3.27
C ASN A 179 27.22 -0.22 2.68
N ALA A 180 27.22 -1.53 2.91
CA ALA A 180 28.26 -2.43 2.42
C ALA A 180 28.33 -2.48 0.90
N GLY A 181 29.54 -2.37 0.35
CA GLY A 181 29.81 -2.34 -1.09
C GLY A 181 29.66 -0.94 -1.70
N LYS A 182 30.11 -0.79 -2.97
CA LYS A 182 30.23 0.51 -3.65
C LYS A 182 28.93 1.33 -3.70
N PHE A 183 27.78 0.66 -3.80
CA PHE A 183 26.46 1.30 -3.93
C PHE A 183 25.52 0.98 -2.76
N GLY A 184 25.99 0.24 -1.75
CA GLY A 184 25.14 -0.35 -0.73
C GLY A 184 24.19 -1.41 -1.28
N HIS A 185 23.25 -1.83 -0.44
CA HIS A 185 22.19 -2.74 -0.84
C HIS A 185 20.89 -2.52 -0.05
N VAL A 186 19.76 -2.64 -0.73
CA VAL A 186 18.43 -2.59 -0.12
C VAL A 186 17.58 -3.80 -0.49
N ALA A 187 16.77 -4.26 0.45
CA ALA A 187 15.89 -5.39 0.29
C ALA A 187 14.54 -5.14 1.01
N TRP A 188 13.52 -5.88 0.62
CA TRP A 188 12.19 -5.80 1.22
C TRP A 188 12.03 -6.87 2.30
N VAL A 189 11.72 -6.47 3.54
CA VAL A 189 11.55 -7.43 4.64
C VAL A 189 10.21 -8.15 4.52
N VAL A 190 10.25 -9.48 4.40
CA VAL A 190 9.04 -10.30 4.24
C VAL A 190 8.66 -11.13 5.45
N LYS A 191 9.58 -11.37 6.39
CA LYS A 191 9.30 -12.07 7.64
C LYS A 191 10.36 -11.70 8.68
N VAL A 192 9.95 -11.63 9.94
CA VAL A 192 10.83 -11.57 11.11
C VAL A 192 10.51 -12.77 11.98
N SER A 193 11.55 -13.46 12.46
CA SER A 193 11.40 -14.67 13.28
C SER A 193 12.57 -14.73 14.26
N GLY A 194 12.33 -14.32 15.51
CA GLY A 194 13.39 -14.15 16.51
C GLY A 194 14.49 -13.21 16.00
N ASP A 195 15.74 -13.66 16.04
CA ASP A 195 16.90 -12.89 15.58
C ASP A 195 17.18 -12.97 14.08
N ARG A 196 16.23 -13.48 13.30
CA ARG A 196 16.36 -13.63 11.85
C ARG A 196 15.35 -12.80 11.09
N VAL A 197 15.79 -12.30 9.95
CA VAL A 197 14.97 -11.59 8.98
C VAL A 197 15.00 -12.32 7.64
N THR A 198 13.84 -12.50 7.02
CA THR A 198 13.73 -12.98 5.64
C THR A 198 13.47 -11.77 4.74
N VAL A 199 14.26 -11.64 3.68
CA VAL A 199 14.16 -10.55 2.72
C VAL A 199 13.94 -11.08 1.30
N GLU A 200 13.30 -10.26 0.48
CA GLU A 200 13.28 -10.37 -0.98
C GLU A 200 14.08 -9.24 -1.60
N GLU A 201 14.87 -9.54 -2.61
CA GLU A 201 15.78 -8.57 -3.21
C GLU A 201 16.13 -8.91 -4.65
N TYR A 202 16.64 -7.90 -5.35
CA TYR A 202 17.36 -8.06 -6.60
C TYR A 202 18.85 -7.87 -6.35
N ASN A 203 19.69 -8.60 -7.07
CA ASN A 203 21.14 -8.40 -7.19
C ASN A 203 22.01 -8.99 -6.07
N TYR A 204 21.44 -9.77 -5.15
CA TYR A 204 22.23 -10.53 -4.19
C TYR A 204 22.89 -11.77 -4.81
N ARG A 205 22.15 -12.59 -5.56
CA ARG A 205 22.67 -13.81 -6.24
C ARG A 205 23.29 -13.54 -7.62
N GLY A 206 23.67 -12.30 -7.89
CA GLY A 206 24.21 -11.85 -9.18
C GLY A 206 23.34 -10.79 -9.85
N SER A 207 23.93 -10.11 -10.84
CA SER A 207 23.33 -8.95 -11.51
C SER A 207 21.93 -9.24 -12.06
N GLN A 208 20.97 -8.37 -11.74
CA GLN A 208 19.57 -8.39 -12.20
C GLN A 208 18.79 -9.65 -11.80
N LYS A 209 19.27 -10.43 -10.84
CA LYS A 209 18.61 -11.65 -10.36
C LYS A 209 17.79 -11.39 -9.11
N TYR A 210 16.52 -11.78 -9.15
CA TYR A 210 15.67 -11.86 -7.97
C TYR A 210 16.10 -13.02 -7.05
N SER A 211 16.05 -12.81 -5.75
CA SER A 211 16.26 -13.85 -4.77
C SER A 211 15.52 -13.56 -3.46
N LYS A 212 15.43 -14.61 -2.63
CA LYS A 212 14.95 -14.56 -1.25
C LYS A 212 15.99 -15.22 -0.37
N ARG A 213 16.25 -14.65 0.81
CA ARG A 213 17.11 -15.29 1.83
C ARG A 213 16.70 -14.92 3.23
N THR A 214 17.16 -15.71 4.19
CA THR A 214 17.01 -15.44 5.62
C THR A 214 18.39 -15.24 6.23
N VAL A 215 18.60 -14.12 6.92
CA VAL A 215 19.87 -13.75 7.55
C VAL A 215 19.66 -13.27 8.99
N PRO A 216 20.72 -13.17 9.80
CA PRO A 216 20.67 -12.46 11.08
C PRO A 216 20.12 -11.03 10.93
N LYS A 217 19.30 -10.58 11.89
CA LYS A 217 18.65 -9.26 11.82
C LYS A 217 19.63 -8.09 11.93
N ASP A 218 20.81 -8.29 12.49
CA ASP A 218 21.86 -7.28 12.65
C ASP A 218 22.60 -6.95 11.34
N ALA A 219 22.47 -7.79 10.31
CA ALA A 219 23.05 -7.60 8.99
C ALA A 219 22.60 -6.31 8.26
N PHE A 220 21.55 -5.66 8.76
CA PHE A 220 20.97 -4.47 8.15
C PHE A 220 20.62 -3.38 9.17
N ASN A 221 20.46 -2.17 8.65
CA ASN A 221 19.60 -1.14 9.22
C ASN A 221 18.18 -1.28 8.61
N TYR A 222 17.17 -0.84 9.33
CA TYR A 222 15.78 -0.92 8.89
C TYR A 222 15.16 0.45 8.76
N ILE A 223 14.65 0.74 7.56
CA ILE A 223 14.01 2.01 7.21
C ILE A 223 12.48 1.82 7.16
N HIS A 224 11.77 2.68 7.89
CA HIS A 224 10.36 2.52 8.26
C HIS A 224 9.47 3.57 7.60
N VAL A 225 9.30 3.46 6.28
CA VAL A 225 8.56 4.48 5.49
C VAL A 225 7.07 4.57 5.87
N LYS A 226 6.49 3.50 6.46
CA LYS A 226 5.10 3.47 6.93
C LYS A 226 4.82 2.47 8.06
N VAL A 227 5.78 1.63 8.42
CA VAL A 227 5.60 0.47 9.31
C VAL A 227 6.40 0.63 10.58
#